data_AF-A0A078B9A5-F1
#
_entry.id   AF-A0A078B9A5-F1
#
_cell.length_a   1.000
_cell.length_b   1.000
_cell.length_c   1.000
_cell.angle_alpha   90.00
_cell.angle_beta   90.00
_cell.angle_gamma   90.00
#
_symmetry.space_group_name_H-M   'P 1'
#
loop_
_entity.id
_entity.type
_entity.pdbx_description
1 polymer ?
#
loop_
_entity_poly.entity_id
_entity_poly.type
_entity_poly.pdbx_seq_one_letter_code
_entity_poly.pdbx_strand_id
1 'polypeptide(L)'
;MAQLLSSSKSYVGKPSFKAPEINSSEEFSYSTQVDVWSLGVILYYMCSKKYQYQGKTIANIKQQDQTKHILLEGEQKVFEPLLNKMLQFNPALRIDAHQVLLELCKLNNEPLIKHLEIEEEKQSLHSPPRNVVANTRRLQLWCD
;
A
#
# COMPACT_ATOMS: atom_id res chain seq x y z
N MET A 1 -15.97 -32.78 33.42
CA MET A 1 -14.75 -31.94 33.33
C MET A 1 -14.77 -31.22 32.00
N ALA A 2 -15.22 -29.97 31.98
CA ALA A 2 -15.23 -29.15 30.76
C ALA A 2 -13.81 -28.69 30.43
N GLN A 3 -13.29 -29.00 29.24
CA GLN A 3 -12.04 -28.45 28.75
C GLN A 3 -12.32 -27.21 27.90
N LEU A 4 -12.17 -26.04 28.54
CA LEU A 4 -12.06 -24.74 27.88
C LEU A 4 -10.63 -24.61 27.31
N LEU A 5 -10.46 -24.88 26.02
CA LEU A 5 -9.25 -24.47 25.29
C LEU A 5 -9.43 -23.05 24.76
N SER A 6 -9.44 -22.08 25.66
CA SER A 6 -9.27 -20.67 25.30
C SER A 6 -7.80 -20.42 24.96
N SER A 7 -7.42 -20.69 23.72
CA SER A 7 -6.10 -20.31 23.18
C SER A 7 -6.13 -18.83 22.77
N SER A 8 -6.08 -17.96 23.77
CA SER A 8 -5.94 -16.51 23.60
C SER A 8 -4.51 -16.19 23.14
N LYS A 9 -4.20 -16.47 21.88
CA LYS A 9 -2.99 -15.95 21.24
C LYS A 9 -3.20 -14.44 21.04
N SER A 10 -2.64 -13.65 21.95
CA SER A 10 -2.51 -12.20 21.83
C SER A 10 -1.65 -11.87 20.60
N TYR A 11 -2.28 -11.86 19.42
CA TYR A 11 -1.62 -11.61 18.15
C TYR A 11 -1.53 -10.09 17.96
N VAL A 12 -0.33 -9.55 18.21
CA VAL A 12 -0.03 -8.14 17.98
C VAL A 12 -0.10 -7.88 16.46
N GLY A 13 -1.01 -7.00 16.07
CA GLY A 13 -1.42 -6.71 14.69
C GLY A 13 -2.74 -7.42 14.34
N LYS A 14 -3.80 -6.67 14.00
CA LYS A 14 -5.07 -7.27 13.55
C LYS A 14 -4.77 -8.19 12.34
N PRO A 15 -4.98 -9.52 12.43
CA PRO A 15 -4.54 -10.48 11.41
C PRO A 15 -5.13 -10.20 10.02
N SER A 16 -6.25 -9.47 9.96
CA SER A 16 -6.90 -9.05 8.72
C SER A 16 -6.05 -8.18 7.80
N PHE A 17 -5.03 -7.49 8.32
CA PHE A 17 -4.20 -6.55 7.54
C PHE A 17 -2.89 -7.16 7.05
N LYS A 18 -2.47 -8.30 7.61
CA LYS A 18 -1.18 -8.90 7.26
C LYS A 18 -1.22 -9.49 5.85
N ALA A 19 -0.13 -9.30 5.13
CA ALA A 19 0.09 -9.92 3.84
C ALA A 19 0.21 -11.45 4.01
N PRO A 20 -0.27 -12.25 3.04
CA PRO A 20 -0.30 -13.71 3.15
C PRO A 20 1.09 -14.33 3.36
N GLU A 21 2.14 -13.72 2.81
CA GLU A 21 3.52 -14.19 2.88
C GLU A 21 4.14 -14.10 4.28
N ILE A 22 3.67 -13.20 5.15
CA ILE A 22 4.22 -12.99 6.51
C ILE A 22 4.09 -14.24 7.39
N ASN A 23 3.12 -15.11 7.10
CA ASN A 23 2.90 -16.33 7.86
C ASN A 23 3.72 -17.52 7.33
N SER A 24 4.41 -17.38 6.20
CA SER A 24 5.08 -18.48 5.49
C SER A 24 6.60 -18.46 5.55
N SER A 25 7.23 -17.31 5.84
CA SER A 25 8.69 -17.20 5.91
C SER A 25 9.19 -17.15 7.36
N GLU A 26 10.00 -18.13 7.76
CA GLU A 26 10.81 -18.07 8.99
C GLU A 26 11.94 -17.03 8.89
N GLU A 27 12.26 -16.60 7.66
CA GLU A 27 13.26 -15.57 7.38
C GLU A 27 12.56 -14.29 6.88
N PHE A 28 12.32 -13.38 7.81
CA PHE A 28 11.66 -12.09 7.58
C PHE A 28 12.49 -11.20 6.65
N SER A 29 12.29 -11.31 5.34
CA SER A 29 12.45 -10.12 4.49
C SER A 29 11.16 -9.31 4.61
N TYR A 30 11.11 -8.41 5.61
CA TYR A 30 10.13 -7.31 5.58
C TYR A 30 10.36 -6.55 4.29
N SER A 31 9.55 -6.85 3.28
CA SER A 31 9.57 -6.17 2.01
C SER A 31 8.52 -5.07 2.02
N THR A 32 8.81 -3.98 1.32
CA THR A 32 7.88 -2.87 1.07
C THR A 32 6.52 -3.34 0.52
N GLN A 33 6.48 -4.52 -0.10
CA GLN A 33 5.26 -5.14 -0.61
C GLN A 33 4.26 -5.50 0.49
N VAL A 34 4.72 -5.86 1.69
CA VAL A 34 3.84 -6.17 2.83
C VAL A 34 3.06 -4.92 3.26
N ASP A 35 3.70 -3.75 3.17
CA ASP A 35 3.06 -2.47 3.46
C ASP A 35 2.04 -2.11 2.37
N VAL A 36 2.35 -2.36 1.09
CA VAL A 36 1.39 -2.16 -0.01
C VAL A 36 0.14 -3.03 0.16
N TRP A 37 0.30 -4.28 0.60
CA TRP A 37 -0.86 -5.13 0.92
C TRP A 37 -1.70 -4.53 2.04
N SER A 38 -1.05 -4.13 3.14
CA SER A 38 -1.71 -3.53 4.29
C SER A 38 -2.47 -2.27 3.88
N LEU A 39 -1.88 -1.45 3.01
CA LEU A 39 -2.51 -0.27 2.43
C LEU A 39 -3.73 -0.64 1.56
N GLY A 40 -3.66 -1.73 0.80
CA GLY A 40 -4.80 -2.25 0.03
C GLY A 40 -5.97 -2.67 0.92
N VAL A 41 -5.69 -3.34 2.03
CA VAL A 41 -6.72 -3.69 3.02
C VAL A 41 -7.32 -2.44 3.67
N ILE A 42 -6.51 -1.42 3.97
CA ILE A 42 -6.99 -0.13 4.48
C ILE A 42 -7.88 0.58 3.44
N LEU A 43 -7.47 0.61 2.17
CA LEU A 43 -8.28 1.19 1.09
C LEU A 43 -9.64 0.49 0.97
N TYR A 44 -9.67 -0.84 1.01
CA TYR A 44 -10.92 -1.60 1.06
C TYR A 44 -11.79 -1.22 2.28
N TYR A 45 -11.18 -1.09 3.45
CA TYR A 45 -11.89 -0.69 4.67
C TYR A 45 -12.48 0.72 4.53
N MET A 46 -11.74 1.68 3.97
CA MET A 46 -12.24 3.04 3.74
C MET A 46 -13.44 3.05 2.75
N CYS A 47 -13.39 2.21 1.71
CA CYS A 47 -14.45 2.13 0.71
C CYS A 47 -15.71 1.41 1.22
N SER A 48 -15.55 0.33 1.99
CA SER A 48 -16.65 -0.59 2.35
C SER A 48 -17.10 -0.48 3.80
N LYS A 49 -16.31 0.18 4.66
CA LYS A 49 -16.42 0.20 6.13
C LYS A 49 -16.37 -1.20 6.78
N LYS A 50 -15.85 -2.21 6.05
CA LYS A 50 -15.78 -3.62 6.47
C LYS A 50 -14.33 -4.10 6.45
N TYR A 51 -13.95 -4.94 7.40
CA TYR A 51 -12.60 -5.56 7.45
C TYR A 51 -12.53 -6.90 6.71
N GLN A 52 -13.66 -7.39 6.23
CA GLN A 52 -13.81 -8.69 5.59
C GLN A 52 -14.54 -8.52 4.27
N TYR A 53 -14.15 -9.34 3.29
CA TYR A 53 -14.87 -9.49 2.04
C TYR A 53 -15.61 -10.82 2.11
N GLN A 54 -16.94 -10.80 1.93
CA GLN A 54 -17.78 -12.01 1.98
C GLN A 54 -17.57 -12.87 3.25
N GLY A 55 -17.38 -12.23 4.41
CA GLY A 55 -17.18 -12.91 5.70
C GLY A 55 -15.80 -13.54 5.91
N LYS A 56 -14.87 -13.36 4.97
CA LYS A 56 -13.49 -13.86 5.06
C LYS A 56 -12.49 -12.71 5.00
N THR A 57 -11.29 -12.93 5.55
CA THR A 57 -10.17 -12.01 5.32
C THR A 57 -9.76 -12.07 3.85
N ILE A 58 -9.30 -10.94 3.32
CA ILE A 58 -8.82 -10.86 1.93
C ILE A 58 -7.65 -11.84 1.69
N ALA A 59 -6.77 -12.00 2.69
CA ALA A 59 -5.68 -12.98 2.63
C ALA A 59 -6.19 -14.41 2.42
N ASN A 60 -7.21 -14.84 3.17
CA ASN A 60 -7.79 -16.18 3.03
C ASN A 60 -8.46 -16.37 1.65
N ILE A 61 -9.10 -15.33 1.13
CA ILE A 61 -9.71 -15.36 -0.20
C ILE A 61 -8.63 -15.54 -1.27
N LYS A 62 -7.58 -14.72 -1.23
CA LYS A 62 -6.48 -14.77 -2.19
C LYS A 62 -5.65 -16.04 -2.07
N GLN A 63 -5.58 -16.65 -0.89
CA GLN A 63 -4.98 -17.96 -0.69
C GLN A 63 -5.81 -19.08 -1.35
N GLN A 64 -7.15 -19.00 -1.29
CA GLN A 64 -8.04 -19.96 -1.93
C GLN A 64 -8.10 -19.77 -3.46
N ASP A 65 -8.08 -18.52 -3.91
CA ASP A 65 -8.11 -18.15 -5.32
C ASP A 65 -7.32 -16.84 -5.53
N GLN A 66 -6.10 -16.97 -6.05
CA GLN A 66 -5.20 -15.83 -6.28
C GLN A 66 -5.75 -14.85 -7.33
N THR A 67 -6.60 -15.34 -8.25
CA THR A 67 -7.19 -14.54 -9.33
C THR A 67 -8.45 -13.80 -8.89
N LYS A 68 -8.98 -14.11 -7.69
CA LYS A 68 -10.22 -13.52 -7.20
C LYS A 68 -10.13 -12.00 -7.13
N HIS A 69 -10.98 -11.30 -7.86
CA HIS A 69 -11.11 -9.85 -7.74
C HIS A 69 -11.98 -9.46 -6.55
N ILE A 70 -11.51 -8.48 -5.79
CA ILE A 70 -12.27 -7.82 -4.73
C ILE A 70 -13.10 -6.71 -5.37
N LEU A 71 -14.41 -6.79 -5.20
CA LEU A 71 -15.38 -5.85 -5.75
C LEU A 71 -15.78 -4.81 -4.70
N LEU A 72 -16.01 -3.59 -5.15
CA LEU A 72 -16.54 -2.47 -4.37
C LEU A 72 -17.95 -2.13 -4.87
N GLU A 73 -18.67 -1.36 -4.06
CA GLU A 73 -20.05 -0.97 -4.35
C GLU A 73 -20.11 0.55 -4.59
N GLY A 74 -21.15 1.02 -5.28
CA GLY A 74 -21.41 2.44 -5.47
C GLY A 74 -20.32 3.20 -6.24
N GLU A 75 -20.06 4.43 -5.80
CA GLU A 75 -19.09 5.37 -6.40
C GLU A 75 -17.63 4.91 -6.18
N GLN A 76 -17.41 4.06 -5.17
CA GLN A 76 -16.10 3.56 -4.77
C GLN A 76 -15.53 2.56 -5.77
N LYS A 77 -16.32 2.10 -6.75
CA LYS A 77 -15.87 1.23 -7.85
C LYS A 77 -14.66 1.80 -8.61
N VAL A 78 -14.51 3.12 -8.62
CA VAL A 78 -13.35 3.81 -9.19
C VAL A 78 -12.01 3.30 -8.65
N PHE A 79 -11.98 2.81 -7.40
CA PHE A 79 -10.78 2.28 -6.76
C PHE A 79 -10.54 0.78 -7.01
N GLU A 80 -11.50 0.04 -7.59
CA GLU A 80 -11.37 -1.42 -7.80
C GLU A 80 -10.11 -1.82 -8.59
N PRO A 81 -9.74 -1.14 -9.70
CA PRO A 81 -8.55 -1.51 -10.46
C PRO A 81 -7.27 -1.36 -9.63
N LEU A 82 -7.13 -0.25 -8.91
CA LEU A 82 -5.99 0.01 -8.03
C LEU A 82 -5.96 -0.99 -6.87
N LEU A 83 -7.10 -1.17 -6.20
CA LEU A 83 -7.26 -2.10 -5.08
C LEU A 83 -6.79 -3.52 -5.45
N ASN A 84 -7.19 -4.02 -6.62
CA ASN A 84 -6.82 -5.36 -7.07
C ASN A 84 -5.36 -5.48 -7.52
N LYS A 85 -4.70 -4.38 -7.92
CA LYS A 85 -3.24 -4.35 -8.15
C LYS A 85 -2.45 -4.41 -6.83
N MET A 86 -2.97 -3.80 -5.76
CA MET A 86 -2.37 -3.82 -4.42
C MET A 86 -2.57 -5.17 -3.71
N LEU A 87 -3.69 -5.85 -3.95
CA LEU A 87 -4.06 -7.11 -3.30
C LEU A 87 -3.67 -8.35 -4.12
N GLN A 88 -2.51 -8.32 -4.77
CA GLN A 88 -1.95 -9.49 -5.43
C GLN A 88 -1.32 -10.44 -4.40
N PHE A 89 -1.65 -11.74 -4.52
CA PHE A 89 -1.14 -12.76 -3.60
C PHE A 89 0.38 -12.89 -3.70
N ASN A 90 0.90 -13.02 -4.93
CA ASN A 90 2.33 -13.02 -5.20
C ASN A 90 2.89 -11.59 -5.05
N PRO A 91 3.83 -11.34 -4.10
CA PRO A 91 4.41 -10.02 -3.91
C PRO A 91 5.14 -9.48 -5.15
N ALA A 92 5.69 -10.35 -6.01
CA ALA A 92 6.39 -9.92 -7.23
C ALA A 92 5.45 -9.36 -8.31
N LEU A 93 4.16 -9.69 -8.24
CA LEU A 93 3.12 -9.16 -9.16
C LEU A 93 2.36 -7.98 -8.56
N ARG A 94 2.62 -7.67 -7.29
CA ARG A 94 1.98 -6.59 -6.55
C ARG A 94 2.62 -5.26 -6.97
N ILE A 95 1.79 -4.27 -7.23
CA ILE A 95 2.22 -2.91 -7.55
C ILE A 95 3.11 -2.34 -6.43
N ASP A 96 4.11 -1.50 -6.75
CA ASP A 96 4.93 -0.82 -5.74
C ASP A 96 4.29 0.50 -5.26
N ALA A 97 4.84 1.11 -4.21
CA ALA A 97 4.31 2.34 -3.62
C ALA A 97 4.31 3.54 -4.59
N HIS A 98 5.32 3.67 -5.47
CA HIS A 98 5.36 4.77 -6.45
C HIS A 98 4.26 4.59 -7.49
N GLN A 99 4.06 3.36 -7.94
CA GLN A 99 2.99 3.01 -8.88
C GLN A 99 1.60 3.19 -8.23
N VAL A 100 1.41 2.90 -6.93
CA VAL A 100 0.17 3.23 -6.19
C VAL A 100 -0.11 4.74 -6.26
N LEU A 101 0.90 5.56 -5.95
CA LEU A 101 0.76 7.02 -5.99
C LEU A 101 0.39 7.52 -7.40
N LEU A 102 1.05 7.00 -8.43
CA LEU A 102 0.75 7.32 -9.82
C LEU A 102 -0.71 7.02 -10.19
N GLU A 103 -1.23 5.85 -9.80
CA GLU A 103 -2.62 5.49 -10.07
C GLU A 103 -3.59 6.39 -9.31
N LEU A 104 -3.30 6.77 -8.06
CA LEU A 104 -4.13 7.72 -7.30
C LEU A 104 -4.15 9.11 -7.95
N CYS A 105 -3.02 9.62 -8.43
CA CYS A 105 -2.94 10.89 -9.16
C CYS A 105 -3.82 10.86 -10.42
N LYS A 106 -3.79 9.77 -11.19
CA LYS A 106 -4.66 9.58 -12.36
C LYS A 106 -6.14 9.63 -11.98
N LEU A 107 -6.53 8.99 -10.86
CA LEU A 107 -7.92 8.99 -10.41
C LEU A 107 -8.40 10.38 -9.96
N ASN A 108 -7.52 11.16 -9.32
CA ASN A 108 -7.85 12.51 -8.85
C ASN A 108 -7.71 13.61 -9.92
N ASN A 109 -7.31 13.27 -11.16
CA ASN A 109 -6.97 14.23 -12.22
C ASN A 109 -5.93 15.30 -11.78
N GLU A 110 -5.05 14.96 -10.82
CA GLU A 110 -4.02 15.86 -10.32
C GLU A 110 -2.64 15.44 -10.84
N PRO A 111 -1.80 16.38 -11.30
CA PRO A 111 -0.45 16.05 -11.77
C PRO A 111 0.43 15.55 -10.62
N LEU A 112 1.13 14.44 -10.86
CA LEU A 112 2.07 13.78 -9.92
C LEU A 112 3.15 14.73 -9.36
N ILE A 113 3.49 15.78 -10.12
CA ILE A 113 4.59 16.71 -9.85
C ILE A 113 4.46 17.38 -8.48
N LYS A 114 3.26 17.72 -8.01
CA LYS A 114 3.05 18.37 -6.70
C LYS A 114 3.43 17.48 -5.49
N HIS A 115 3.42 16.15 -5.65
CA HIS A 115 3.72 15.22 -4.55
C HIS A 115 5.21 14.88 -4.44
N LEU A 116 5.96 14.98 -5.54
CA LEU A 116 7.42 14.72 -5.53
C LEU A 116 8.19 15.87 -4.88
N GLU A 117 7.73 17.12 -5.07
CA GLU A 117 8.32 18.32 -4.47
C GLU A 117 8.31 18.28 -2.92
N ILE A 118 7.30 17.64 -2.31
CA ILE A 118 7.19 17.49 -0.84
C ILE A 118 8.23 16.52 -0.27
N GLU A 119 8.61 15.48 -1.02
CA GLU A 119 9.61 14.50 -0.57
C GLU A 119 11.04 15.05 -0.73
N GLU A 120 11.30 15.84 -1.77
CA GLU A 120 12.59 16.53 -1.97
C GLU A 120 12.85 17.59 -0.88
N GLU A 121 11.83 18.36 -0.46
CA GLU A 121 11.97 19.32 0.64
C GLU A 121 12.28 18.64 1.98
N LYS A 122 11.68 17.48 2.27
CA LYS A 122 11.97 16.71 3.49
C LYS A 122 13.39 16.11 3.50
N GLN A 123 13.91 15.69 2.34
CA GLN A 123 15.29 15.21 2.25
C GLN A 123 16.32 16.33 2.45
N SER A 124 16.01 17.56 2.01
CA SER A 124 16.89 18.73 2.22
C SER A 124 17.08 19.10 3.70
N LEU A 125 16.10 18.78 4.56
CA LEU A 125 16.14 19.03 6.00
C LEU A 125 16.89 17.94 6.81
N HIS A 126 17.31 16.83 6.17
CA HIS A 126 17.99 15.72 6.84
C HIS A 126 19.47 15.52 6.48
N SER A 127 20.05 16.38 5.63
CA SER A 127 21.51 16.45 5.45
C SER A 127 22.16 17.41 6.48
N PRO A 128 23.18 16.98 7.26
CA PRO A 128 23.97 17.92 8.05
C PRO A 128 24.70 18.87 7.09
N PRO A 129 25.00 20.12 7.49
CA PRO A 129 25.45 21.15 6.56
C PRO A 129 26.82 20.78 6.00
N ARG A 130 26.86 20.28 4.76
CA ARG A 130 28.08 20.31 3.95
C ARG A 130 28.16 21.68 3.32
N ASN A 131 29.13 22.46 3.79
CA ASN A 131 29.68 23.60 3.08
C ASN A 131 29.93 23.23 1.62
N VAL A 132 29.07 23.68 0.72
CA VAL A 132 29.39 23.79 -0.70
C VAL A 132 28.98 25.18 -1.15
N VAL A 133 30.02 25.97 -1.36
CA VAL A 133 30.04 27.31 -1.92
C VAL A 133 29.30 27.33 -3.26
N ALA A 134 28.41 28.31 -3.37
CA ALA A 134 27.90 28.99 -4.56
C ALA A 134 28.17 28.34 -5.93
N ASN A 135 27.09 28.01 -6.64
CA ASN A 135 26.98 28.49 -8.03
C ASN A 135 25.51 28.67 -8.44
N THR A 136 25.04 29.90 -8.33
CA THR A 136 23.79 30.38 -8.90
C THR A 136 23.94 30.53 -10.41
N ARG A 137 23.17 29.79 -11.20
CA ARG A 137 22.80 29.95 -12.64
C ARG A 137 22.19 28.60 -13.04
N ARG A 138 20.97 28.45 -13.55
CA ARG A 138 20.20 29.29 -14.47
C ARG A 138 18.83 28.60 -14.60
N LEU A 139 17.77 29.21 -14.09
CA LEU A 139 16.43 29.01 -14.64
C LEU A 139 16.26 30.05 -15.76
N GLN A 140 15.52 29.69 -16.81
CA GLN A 140 15.17 30.42 -18.04
C GLN A 140 16.03 30.13 -19.28
N LEU A 141 15.33 29.56 -20.27
CA LEU A 141 15.40 29.77 -21.72
C LEU A 141 15.22 28.46 -22.50
N TRP A 142 13.99 27.92 -22.54
CA TRP A 142 13.49 27.12 -23.66
C TRP A 142 11.97 27.34 -23.79
N CYS A 143 11.60 28.62 -24.02
CA CYS A 143 10.42 28.99 -24.79
C CYS A 143 10.93 29.92 -25.89
N ASP A 144 11.19 29.33 -27.06
CA ASP A 144 10.99 29.87 -28.41
C ASP A 144 11.10 28.68 -29.38
#